data_AF-A0A371MF07-F1
#
_entry.id   AF-A0A371MF07-F1
#
_cell.length_a   1.000
_cell.length_b   1.000
_cell.length_c   1.000
_cell.angle_alpha   90.00
_cell.angle_beta   90.00
_cell.angle_gamma   90.00
#
_symmetry.space_group_name_H-M   'P 1'
#
loop_
_entity.id
_entity.type
_entity.pdbx_description
1 polymer ?
#
loop_
_entity_poly.entity_id
_entity_poly.type
_entity_poly.pdbx_seq_one_letter_code
_entity_poly.pdbx_strand_id
1 'polypeptide(L)'
;MRDRTLLDWRVPEAEWERFVEHVENEFGSIEGYLGREAEAAMREYADTDGYAGVEERVDRLVKAAGRSSDGGSEEKNSQFNGVPTTRVTVRVDPDVKDDFRAAAKKSDQSYGVTFARAIQTYRDGGRAARLERRLDRVLDDAEKMLEQVAEDSDDDSVSMGKHQRCVIAICNELGEEFVDDELERAIRNIANVHSEKSIRDYRQDVIERLDVEPHPNVPHLWVQPEKAERLCPGVPKECRRPVEHLSSDDRVRRLKLAAGRRAASTDAGKIRVTATEIREQVFDNETSRKTTRELMRSASQTTTGVGFDGETSPAALQVNLRVLGETEFDLWDDIIDYRDNTDSGLLSSSAPTTMDDFVSSPDEASSGGQPAASDGGEDGPW
;
A
#
# COMPACT_ATOMS: atom_id res chain seq x y z
N MET A 1 18.04 -2.99 -45.76
CA MET A 1 17.89 -2.10 -44.58
C MET A 1 16.41 -2.08 -44.26
N ARG A 2 15.99 -2.58 -43.08
CA ARG A 2 14.60 -2.42 -42.63
C ARG A 2 14.36 -0.93 -42.41
N ASP A 3 13.25 -0.42 -42.93
CA ASP A 3 12.85 0.99 -42.80
C ASP A 3 12.55 1.25 -41.33
N ARG A 4 13.41 2.00 -40.62
CA ARG A 4 13.24 2.29 -39.18
C ARG A 4 12.67 3.68 -39.01
N THR A 5 11.55 3.81 -38.32
CA THR A 5 10.90 5.09 -38.04
C THR A 5 11.46 5.72 -36.77
N LEU A 6 11.50 7.05 -36.73
CA LEU A 6 11.80 7.77 -35.50
C LEU A 6 10.58 7.71 -34.56
N LEU A 7 10.84 7.39 -33.30
CA LEU A 7 9.92 7.57 -32.19
C LEU A 7 10.10 9.01 -31.74
N ASP A 8 9.02 9.79 -31.81
CA ASP A 8 9.04 11.24 -31.60
C ASP A 8 8.02 11.61 -30.52
N TRP A 9 8.24 11.12 -29.31
CA TRP A 9 7.32 11.23 -28.18
C TRP A 9 7.95 12.02 -27.05
N ARG A 10 7.10 12.71 -26.28
CA ARG A 10 7.49 13.37 -25.03
C ARG A 10 7.33 12.40 -23.88
N VAL A 11 8.44 12.07 -23.23
CA VAL A 11 8.53 11.06 -22.18
C VAL A 11 9.02 11.74 -20.90
N PRO A 12 8.51 11.38 -19.71
CA PRO A 12 9.09 11.81 -18.43
C PRO A 12 10.62 11.74 -18.44
N GLU A 13 11.27 12.87 -18.16
CA GLU A 13 12.72 13.04 -18.33
C GLU A 13 13.52 12.09 -17.45
N ALA A 14 13.18 12.02 -16.16
CA ALA A 14 13.86 11.14 -15.20
C ALA A 14 13.80 9.66 -15.58
N GLU A 15 12.67 9.17 -16.11
CA GLU A 15 12.57 7.76 -16.52
C GLU A 15 13.34 7.48 -17.80
N TRP A 16 13.38 8.43 -18.72
CA TRP A 16 14.20 8.30 -19.92
C TRP A 16 15.70 8.23 -19.59
N GLU A 17 16.17 9.09 -18.69
CA GLU A 17 17.57 9.10 -18.24
C GLU A 17 17.95 7.78 -17.56
N ARG A 18 17.13 7.29 -16.64
CA ARG A 18 17.35 6.01 -15.96
C ARG A 18 17.37 4.83 -16.94
N PHE A 19 16.53 4.85 -17.97
CA PHE A 19 16.54 3.82 -19.01
C PHE A 19 17.82 3.86 -19.85
N VAL A 20 18.29 5.05 -20.23
CA VAL A 20 19.57 5.20 -20.96
C VAL A 20 20.73 4.68 -20.12
N GLU A 21 20.78 5.05 -18.83
CA GLU A 21 21.78 4.56 -17.88
C GLU A 21 21.73 3.04 -17.72
N HIS A 22 20.53 2.45 -17.63
CA HIS A 22 20.37 1.00 -17.56
C HIS A 22 20.94 0.30 -18.80
N VAL A 23 20.63 0.77 -20.01
CA VAL A 23 21.16 0.20 -21.27
C VAL A 23 22.68 0.37 -21.34
N GLU A 24 23.21 1.51 -20.92
CA GLU A 24 24.65 1.74 -20.88
C GLU A 24 25.36 0.81 -19.89
N ASN A 25 24.79 0.61 -18.70
CA ASN A 25 25.32 -0.27 -17.67
C ASN A 25 25.29 -1.75 -18.10
N GLU A 26 24.24 -2.20 -18.77
CA GLU A 26 24.07 -3.59 -19.18
C GLU A 26 24.93 -3.96 -20.39
N PHE A 27 24.99 -3.10 -21.40
CA PHE A 27 25.65 -3.40 -22.67
C PHE A 27 27.01 -2.70 -22.86
N GLY A 28 27.40 -1.82 -21.93
CA GLY A 28 28.62 -1.03 -21.99
C GLY A 28 28.62 0.07 -23.06
N SER A 29 27.51 0.26 -23.77
CA SER A 29 27.32 1.32 -24.77
C SER A 29 25.85 1.52 -25.10
N ILE A 30 25.46 2.78 -25.30
CA ILE A 30 24.13 3.16 -25.79
C ILE A 30 23.98 2.99 -27.30
N GLU A 31 25.09 2.99 -28.05
CA GLU A 31 25.05 3.05 -29.52
C GLU A 31 24.61 1.70 -30.11
N GLY A 32 23.50 1.72 -30.87
CA GLY A 32 22.93 0.52 -31.47
C GLY A 32 22.04 -0.31 -30.54
N TYR A 33 22.20 -0.21 -29.21
CA TYR A 33 21.40 -0.93 -28.23
C TYR A 33 20.15 -0.16 -27.81
N LEU A 34 20.23 1.15 -27.62
CA LEU A 34 19.11 1.95 -27.09
C LEU A 34 17.81 1.79 -27.90
N GLY A 35 17.90 1.71 -29.23
CA GLY A 35 16.73 1.46 -30.09
C GLY A 35 16.25 0.02 -30.11
N ARG A 36 17.13 -0.94 -29.85
CA ARG A 36 16.76 -2.36 -29.74
C ARG A 36 16.04 -2.63 -28.43
N GLU A 37 16.58 -2.12 -27.32
CA GLU A 37 15.98 -2.28 -25.99
C GLU A 37 14.66 -1.52 -25.89
N ALA A 38 14.56 -0.32 -26.48
CA ALA A 38 13.29 0.39 -26.60
C ALA A 38 12.24 -0.43 -27.36
N GLU A 39 12.62 -1.11 -28.45
CA GLU A 39 11.69 -2.01 -29.13
C GLU A 39 11.33 -3.24 -28.31
N ALA A 40 12.26 -3.78 -27.51
CA ALA A 40 11.99 -4.92 -26.63
C ALA A 40 10.93 -4.56 -25.59
N ALA A 41 11.11 -3.43 -24.90
CA ALA A 41 10.12 -2.88 -23.97
C ALA A 41 8.75 -2.65 -24.64
N MET A 42 8.72 -2.13 -25.87
CA MET A 42 7.48 -1.93 -26.61
C MET A 42 6.78 -3.24 -27.00
N ARG A 43 7.54 -4.26 -27.45
CA ARG A 43 6.98 -5.57 -27.80
C ARG A 43 6.44 -6.29 -26.56
N GLU A 44 7.14 -6.18 -25.44
CA GLU A 44 6.69 -6.74 -24.16
C GLU A 44 5.40 -6.09 -23.67
N TYR A 45 5.29 -4.76 -23.78
CA TYR A 45 4.06 -4.04 -23.43
C TYR A 45 2.88 -4.39 -24.36
N ALA A 46 3.16 -4.64 -25.64
CA ALA A 46 2.14 -4.95 -26.63
C ALA A 46 1.77 -6.44 -26.71
N ASP A 47 2.37 -7.30 -25.87
CA ASP A 47 2.22 -8.77 -25.92
C ASP A 47 2.65 -9.41 -27.26
N THR A 48 3.54 -8.76 -28.01
CA THR A 48 4.03 -9.23 -29.33
C THR A 48 5.43 -9.82 -29.29
N ASP A 49 5.99 -10.00 -28.10
CA ASP A 49 7.28 -10.63 -27.83
C ASP A 49 7.29 -12.17 -27.96
N GLY A 50 6.11 -12.79 -28.14
CA GLY A 50 5.94 -14.23 -28.28
C GLY A 50 5.80 -14.99 -26.96
N TYR A 51 5.81 -14.31 -25.81
CA TYR A 51 5.72 -14.94 -24.48
C TYR A 51 4.29 -14.98 -23.90
N ALA A 52 3.30 -14.43 -24.59
CA ALA A 52 1.91 -14.41 -24.11
C ALA A 52 1.36 -15.81 -23.74
N GLY A 53 1.72 -16.84 -24.51
CA GLY A 53 1.31 -18.22 -24.21
C GLY A 53 2.04 -18.85 -23.02
N VAL A 54 3.19 -18.31 -22.60
CA VAL A 54 3.87 -18.71 -21.35
C VAL A 54 3.17 -18.05 -20.18
N GLU A 55 2.85 -16.76 -20.29
CA GLU A 55 2.11 -16.01 -19.29
C GLU A 55 0.74 -16.65 -19.00
N GLU A 56 -0.03 -17.02 -20.03
CA GLU A 56 -1.31 -17.72 -19.86
C GLU A 56 -1.17 -19.04 -19.07
N ARG A 57 -0.06 -19.77 -19.26
CA ARG A 57 0.20 -21.02 -18.52
C ARG A 57 0.58 -20.76 -17.07
N VAL A 58 1.36 -19.71 -16.82
CA VAL A 58 1.70 -19.27 -15.46
C VAL A 58 0.43 -18.81 -14.74
N ASP A 59 -0.41 -18.00 -15.38
CA ASP A 59 -1.67 -17.53 -14.80
C ASP A 59 -2.63 -18.70 -14.51
N ARG A 60 -2.69 -19.69 -15.40
CA ARG A 60 -3.45 -20.92 -15.15
C ARG A 60 -2.90 -21.69 -13.94
N LEU A 61 -1.58 -21.73 -13.75
CA LEU A 61 -0.96 -22.38 -12.60
C LEU A 61 -1.23 -21.63 -11.30
N VAL A 62 -1.08 -20.30 -11.30
CA VAL A 62 -1.40 -19.40 -10.17
C VAL A 62 -2.87 -19.57 -9.78
N LYS A 63 -3.78 -19.57 -10.76
CA LYS A 63 -5.20 -19.81 -10.54
C LYS A 63 -5.48 -21.22 -10.03
N ALA A 64 -4.81 -22.25 -10.56
CA ALA A 64 -4.96 -23.62 -10.06
C ALA A 64 -4.50 -23.76 -8.59
N ALA A 65 -3.50 -22.97 -8.18
CA ALA A 65 -3.09 -22.86 -6.79
C ALA A 65 -4.09 -22.06 -5.93
N GLY A 66 -5.17 -21.49 -6.49
CA GLY A 66 -6.13 -20.67 -5.76
C GLY A 66 -5.59 -19.30 -5.36
N ARG A 67 -4.63 -18.76 -6.12
CA ARG A 67 -4.15 -17.38 -6.00
C ARG A 67 -4.74 -16.50 -7.11
N SER A 68 -4.81 -15.19 -6.87
CA SER A 68 -5.17 -14.22 -7.91
C SER A 68 -4.03 -14.08 -8.93
N SER A 69 -4.37 -13.95 -10.22
CA SER A 69 -3.41 -13.67 -11.30
C SER A 69 -2.80 -12.28 -11.19
N ASP A 70 -3.52 -11.36 -10.53
CA ASP A 70 -3.27 -9.92 -10.60
C ASP A 70 -2.26 -9.41 -9.57
N GLY A 71 -1.85 -10.23 -8.59
CA GLY A 71 -0.87 -9.86 -7.54
C GLY A 71 0.56 -9.57 -8.01
N GLY A 72 0.75 -9.24 -9.28
CA GLY A 72 1.99 -8.68 -9.84
C GLY A 72 1.77 -7.40 -10.64
N SER A 73 0.56 -6.82 -10.65
CA SER A 73 0.22 -5.60 -11.39
C SER A 73 0.40 -4.34 -10.54
N GLU A 74 1.50 -4.26 -9.78
CA GLU A 74 1.97 -2.97 -9.27
C GLU A 74 2.49 -2.12 -10.44
N GLU A 75 1.59 -1.43 -11.13
CA GLU A 75 1.94 -0.23 -11.88
C GLU A 75 1.03 0.91 -11.41
N LYS A 76 1.58 1.65 -10.44
CA LYS A 76 1.07 2.92 -9.91
C LYS A 76 0.61 3.81 -11.07
N ASN A 77 -0.70 3.87 -11.27
CA ASN A 77 -1.27 4.50 -12.46
C ASN A 77 -1.15 6.05 -12.48
N SER A 78 -0.63 6.67 -11.43
CA SER A 78 -0.61 8.12 -11.24
C SER A 78 0.78 8.78 -11.39
N GLN A 79 1.89 8.04 -11.33
CA GLN A 79 3.22 8.62 -11.03
C GLN A 79 3.80 9.57 -12.11
N PHE A 80 3.32 9.53 -13.35
CA PHE A 80 3.94 10.26 -14.47
C PHE A 80 3.13 11.46 -14.99
N ASN A 81 1.97 11.75 -14.40
CA ASN A 81 1.16 12.89 -14.83
C ASN A 81 1.71 14.20 -14.24
N GLY A 82 2.03 15.18 -15.10
CA GLY A 82 2.49 16.51 -14.69
C GLY A 82 4.00 16.67 -14.46
N VAL A 83 4.79 15.62 -14.71
CA VAL A 83 6.26 15.61 -14.52
C VAL A 83 6.98 16.23 -15.74
N PRO A 84 8.16 16.87 -15.58
CA PRO A 84 8.97 17.34 -16.70
C PRO A 84 9.20 16.26 -17.77
N THR A 85 9.11 16.65 -19.05
CA THR A 85 9.22 15.72 -20.18
C THR A 85 10.34 16.12 -21.12
N THR A 86 11.08 15.11 -21.60
CA THR A 86 12.08 15.23 -22.66
C THR A 86 11.57 14.63 -23.97
N ARG A 87 12.15 15.06 -25.09
CA ARG A 87 11.79 14.56 -26.43
C ARG A 87 12.71 13.40 -26.80
N VAL A 88 12.15 12.20 -26.87
CA VAL A 88 12.88 10.99 -27.27
C VAL A 88 12.93 10.91 -28.79
N THR A 89 14.09 10.56 -29.35
CA THR A 89 14.34 10.51 -30.82
C THR A 89 15.00 9.20 -31.26
N VAL A 90 14.55 8.08 -30.71
CA VAL A 90 15.11 6.75 -30.99
C VAL A 90 14.45 6.10 -32.21
N ARG A 91 15.21 5.32 -33.00
CA ARG A 91 14.70 4.64 -34.19
C ARG A 91 14.22 3.22 -33.88
N VAL A 92 12.95 2.96 -34.16
CA VAL A 92 12.28 1.68 -33.93
C VAL A 92 11.69 1.12 -35.23
N ASP A 93 11.44 -0.18 -35.27
CA ASP A 93 10.67 -0.83 -36.32
C ASP A 93 9.23 -0.26 -36.37
N PRO A 94 8.71 0.12 -37.56
CA PRO A 94 7.37 0.71 -37.70
C PRO A 94 6.26 -0.22 -37.21
N ASP A 95 6.38 -1.53 -37.43
CA ASP A 95 5.35 -2.49 -37.01
C ASP A 95 5.25 -2.51 -35.48
N VAL A 96 6.38 -2.50 -34.78
CA VAL A 96 6.44 -2.41 -33.30
C VAL A 96 5.83 -1.11 -32.79
N LYS A 97 6.09 0.00 -33.48
CA LYS A 97 5.53 1.31 -33.10
C LYS A 97 4.01 1.33 -33.24
N ASP A 98 3.47 0.71 -34.28
CA ASP A 98 2.04 0.68 -34.52
C ASP A 98 1.32 -0.33 -33.61
N ASP A 99 1.92 -1.50 -33.35
CA ASP A 99 1.43 -2.47 -32.36
C ASP A 99 1.38 -1.85 -30.96
N PHE A 100 2.47 -1.19 -30.54
CA PHE A 100 2.52 -0.49 -29.27
C PHE A 100 1.46 0.62 -29.18
N ARG A 101 1.25 1.40 -30.24
CA ARG A 101 0.19 2.41 -30.28
C ARG A 101 -1.19 1.79 -30.15
N ALA A 102 -1.43 0.65 -30.80
CA ALA A 102 -2.69 -0.07 -30.71
C ALA A 102 -2.95 -0.56 -29.27
N ALA A 103 -1.92 -1.08 -28.59
CA ALA A 103 -2.00 -1.47 -27.18
C ALA A 103 -2.21 -0.24 -26.26
N ALA A 104 -1.42 0.81 -26.44
CA ALA A 104 -1.46 2.03 -25.62
C ALA A 104 -2.80 2.79 -25.72
N LYS A 105 -3.50 2.71 -26.86
CA LYS A 105 -4.85 3.28 -27.04
C LYS A 105 -5.92 2.72 -26.10
N LYS A 106 -5.66 1.57 -25.47
CA LYS A 106 -6.55 1.00 -24.43
C LYS A 106 -6.47 1.79 -23.12
N SER A 107 -5.43 2.60 -22.94
CA SER A 107 -5.27 3.52 -21.82
C SER A 107 -5.65 4.94 -22.23
N ASP A 108 -6.20 5.73 -21.30
CA ASP A 108 -6.50 7.15 -21.52
C ASP A 108 -5.24 8.05 -21.48
N GLN A 109 -4.04 7.46 -21.54
CA GLN A 109 -2.77 8.15 -21.34
C GLN A 109 -2.08 8.52 -22.65
N SER A 110 -1.16 9.48 -22.58
CA SER A 110 -0.34 9.83 -23.74
C SER A 110 0.65 8.71 -24.07
N TYR A 111 0.93 8.49 -25.36
CA TYR A 111 1.87 7.44 -25.78
C TYR A 111 3.26 7.54 -25.14
N GLY A 112 3.72 8.75 -24.82
CA GLY A 112 5.00 8.95 -24.15
C GLY A 112 4.99 8.56 -22.67
N VAL A 113 3.86 8.74 -21.98
CA VAL A 113 3.67 8.24 -20.60
C VAL A 113 3.56 6.71 -20.61
N THR A 114 2.80 6.14 -21.55
CA THR A 114 2.73 4.68 -21.72
C THR A 114 4.11 4.09 -22.04
N PHE A 115 4.90 4.79 -22.86
CA PHE A 115 6.26 4.35 -23.18
C PHE A 115 7.21 4.46 -21.98
N ALA A 116 7.10 5.50 -21.16
CA ALA A 116 7.85 5.57 -19.88
C ALA A 116 7.56 4.38 -18.98
N ARG A 117 6.31 3.92 -18.91
CA ARG A 117 5.96 2.71 -18.16
C ARG A 117 6.60 1.47 -18.76
N ALA A 118 6.45 1.30 -20.07
CA ALA A 118 7.05 0.15 -20.75
C ALA A 118 8.55 0.02 -20.48
N ILE A 119 9.30 1.12 -20.54
CA ILE A 119 10.75 1.11 -20.26
C ILE A 119 11.08 0.97 -18.75
N GLN A 120 10.25 1.50 -17.86
CA GLN A 120 10.38 1.29 -16.42
C GLN A 120 10.22 -0.19 -16.10
N THR A 121 9.13 -0.80 -16.56
CA THR A 121 8.83 -2.20 -16.30
C THR A 121 9.88 -3.11 -16.90
N TYR A 122 10.37 -2.80 -18.11
CA TYR A 122 11.49 -3.51 -18.72
C TYR A 122 12.75 -3.46 -17.87
N ARG A 123 13.13 -2.28 -17.37
CA ARG A 123 14.27 -2.09 -16.47
C ARG A 123 14.13 -2.88 -15.17
N ASP A 124 12.91 -2.98 -14.65
CA ASP A 124 12.60 -3.72 -13.41
C ASP A 124 12.51 -5.25 -13.66
N GLY A 125 13.13 -5.73 -14.75
CA GLY A 125 13.22 -7.13 -15.16
C GLY A 125 12.10 -7.61 -16.07
N GLY A 126 11.22 -6.70 -16.48
CA GLY A 126 10.20 -6.92 -17.50
C GLY A 126 9.24 -8.06 -17.19
N ARG A 127 8.88 -8.80 -18.23
CA ARG A 127 7.93 -9.91 -18.14
C ARG A 127 8.56 -11.08 -17.42
N ALA A 128 9.85 -11.33 -17.61
CA ALA A 128 10.57 -12.40 -16.93
C ALA A 128 10.46 -12.23 -15.42
N ALA A 129 10.82 -11.07 -14.87
CA ALA A 129 10.73 -10.83 -13.42
C ALA A 129 9.28 -10.85 -12.90
N ARG A 130 8.29 -10.42 -13.69
CA ARG A 130 6.87 -10.56 -13.31
C ARG A 130 6.42 -12.03 -13.26
N LEU A 131 6.81 -12.82 -14.25
CA LEU A 131 6.48 -14.25 -14.29
C LEU A 131 7.23 -15.03 -13.21
N GLU A 132 8.50 -14.70 -12.94
CA GLU A 132 9.27 -15.25 -11.83
C GLU A 132 8.58 -14.95 -10.50
N ARG A 133 8.21 -13.70 -10.22
CA ARG A 133 7.43 -13.35 -9.00
C ARG A 133 6.09 -14.09 -8.90
N ARG A 134 5.43 -14.40 -10.02
CA ARG A 134 4.21 -15.24 -10.03
C ARG A 134 4.52 -16.70 -9.74
N LEU A 135 5.61 -17.23 -10.29
CA LEU A 135 6.05 -18.61 -10.10
C LEU A 135 6.59 -18.85 -8.69
N ASP A 136 7.41 -17.95 -8.15
CA ASP A 136 7.94 -18.02 -6.79
C ASP A 136 6.81 -18.15 -5.77
N ARG A 137 5.72 -17.37 -5.93
CA ARG A 137 4.53 -17.51 -5.09
C ARG A 137 3.89 -18.90 -5.12
N VAL A 138 3.93 -19.57 -6.27
CA VAL A 138 3.42 -20.94 -6.40
C VAL A 138 4.43 -21.96 -5.87
N LEU A 139 5.73 -21.69 -6.03
CA LEU A 139 6.80 -22.53 -5.50
C LEU A 139 6.81 -22.51 -3.97
N ASP A 140 6.72 -21.33 -3.34
CA ASP A 140 6.60 -21.20 -1.88
C ASP A 140 5.42 -22.01 -1.34
N ASP A 141 4.29 -22.00 -2.05
CA ASP A 141 3.13 -22.82 -1.70
C ASP A 141 3.43 -24.31 -1.83
N ALA A 142 4.06 -24.72 -2.93
CA ALA A 142 4.42 -26.11 -3.17
C ALA A 142 5.45 -26.61 -2.15
N GLU A 143 6.42 -25.78 -1.76
CA GLU A 143 7.42 -26.07 -0.74
C GLU A 143 6.77 -26.17 0.65
N LYS A 144 5.95 -25.19 1.04
CA LYS A 144 5.17 -25.25 2.30
C LYS A 144 4.26 -26.49 2.35
N MET A 145 3.68 -26.88 1.22
CA MET A 145 2.90 -28.12 1.10
C MET A 145 3.77 -29.37 1.27
N LEU A 146 4.98 -29.38 0.71
CA LEU A 146 5.92 -30.50 0.83
C LEU A 146 6.49 -30.64 2.25
N GLU A 147 6.78 -29.52 2.92
CA GLU A 147 7.23 -29.50 4.32
C GLU A 147 6.16 -30.05 5.25
N GLN A 148 4.90 -29.65 5.08
CA GLN A 148 3.78 -30.18 5.86
C GLN A 148 3.56 -31.69 5.64
N VAL A 149 3.79 -32.18 4.41
CA VAL A 149 3.73 -33.63 4.11
C VAL A 149 4.90 -34.40 4.73
N ALA A 150 6.06 -33.77 4.95
CA ALA A 150 7.20 -34.40 5.60
C ALA A 150 7.05 -34.43 7.14
N GLU A 151 6.40 -33.44 7.73
CA GLU A 151 6.16 -33.36 9.19
C GLU A 151 4.99 -34.26 9.66
N ASP A 152 3.96 -34.50 8.82
CA ASP A 152 2.85 -35.42 9.10
C ASP A 152 3.19 -36.90 8.81
N SER A 153 4.41 -37.33 9.15
CA SER A 153 4.88 -38.72 8.97
C SER A 153 4.45 -39.65 10.11
N ASP A 154 3.14 -39.76 10.33
CA ASP A 154 2.52 -40.96 10.91
C ASP A 154 1.02 -40.96 10.54
N ASP A 155 0.67 -41.86 9.62
CA ASP A 155 -0.69 -42.27 9.19
C ASP A 155 -1.25 -41.66 7.88
N ASP A 156 -1.08 -42.46 6.82
CA ASP A 156 -1.81 -42.56 5.54
C ASP A 156 -2.06 -41.31 4.64
N SER A 157 -1.33 -41.36 3.51
CA SER A 157 -1.51 -40.68 2.22
C SER A 157 -0.77 -39.36 2.00
N VAL A 158 0.02 -39.33 0.92
CA VAL A 158 0.74 -38.20 0.30
C VAL A 158 -0.26 -37.17 -0.27
N SER A 159 -1.08 -36.61 0.60
CA SER A 159 -2.22 -35.80 0.22
C SER A 159 -2.21 -34.54 1.07
N MET A 160 -2.10 -33.37 0.42
CA MET A 160 -2.24 -32.05 1.02
C MET A 160 -3.20 -32.05 2.22
N GLY A 161 -2.78 -31.46 3.35
CA GLY A 161 -3.59 -31.35 4.56
C GLY A 161 -5.02 -30.92 4.22
N LYS A 162 -6.04 -31.61 4.77
CA LYS A 162 -7.45 -31.40 4.42
C LYS A 162 -7.84 -29.91 4.44
N HIS A 163 -7.29 -29.17 5.41
CA HIS A 163 -7.49 -27.74 5.56
C HIS A 163 -7.03 -26.95 4.32
N GLN A 164 -5.79 -27.14 3.86
CA GLN A 164 -5.23 -26.39 2.73
C GLN A 164 -5.93 -26.72 1.40
N ARG A 165 -6.36 -27.98 1.20
CA ARG A 165 -7.23 -28.35 0.07
C ARG A 165 -8.56 -27.60 0.09
N CYS A 166 -9.17 -27.50 1.27
CA CYS A 166 -10.40 -26.74 1.43
C CYS A 166 -10.16 -25.26 1.13
N VAL A 167 -9.08 -24.64 1.64
CA VAL A 167 -8.73 -23.24 1.34
C VAL A 167 -8.60 -23.02 -0.17
N ILE A 168 -7.84 -23.85 -0.89
CA ILE A 168 -7.68 -23.72 -2.35
C ILE A 168 -9.02 -23.89 -3.08
N ALA A 169 -9.83 -24.86 -2.68
CA ALA A 169 -11.15 -25.07 -3.26
C ALA A 169 -12.08 -23.88 -3.01
N ILE A 170 -12.04 -23.28 -1.81
CA ILE A 170 -12.80 -22.07 -1.45
C ILE A 170 -12.33 -20.89 -2.31
N CYS A 171 -11.02 -20.66 -2.41
CA CYS A 171 -10.45 -19.61 -3.25
C CYS A 171 -10.87 -19.75 -4.72
N ASN A 172 -11.00 -20.98 -5.24
CA ASN A 172 -11.45 -21.23 -6.61
C ASN A 172 -12.96 -21.08 -6.81
N GLU A 173 -13.78 -21.24 -5.76
CA GLU A 173 -15.22 -20.97 -5.81
C GLU A 173 -15.48 -19.45 -5.79
N LEU A 174 -14.65 -18.70 -5.07
CA LEU A 174 -14.75 -17.25 -4.97
C LEU A 174 -14.27 -16.57 -6.24
N GLY A 175 -14.98 -15.51 -6.65
CA GLY A 175 -14.56 -14.64 -7.75
C GLY A 175 -13.43 -13.69 -7.32
N GLU A 176 -13.04 -12.80 -8.23
CA GLU A 176 -12.10 -11.70 -7.93
C GLU A 176 -12.64 -10.71 -6.88
N GLU A 177 -13.97 -10.64 -6.77
CA GLU A 177 -14.71 -9.86 -5.79
C GLU A 177 -15.83 -10.72 -5.21
N PHE A 178 -16.04 -10.62 -3.90
CA PHE A 178 -17.03 -11.41 -3.19
C PHE A 178 -17.44 -10.75 -1.88
N VAL A 179 -18.63 -11.07 -1.39
CA VAL A 179 -19.11 -10.57 -0.09
C VAL A 179 -18.84 -11.56 1.04
N ASP A 180 -18.83 -11.08 2.29
CA ASP A 180 -18.60 -11.91 3.48
C ASP A 180 -19.52 -13.15 3.56
N ASP A 181 -20.78 -12.99 3.19
CA ASP A 181 -21.77 -14.07 3.17
C ASP A 181 -21.41 -15.16 2.14
N GLU A 182 -20.80 -14.78 1.02
CA GLU A 182 -20.34 -15.73 -0.01
C GLU A 182 -19.12 -16.50 0.47
N LEU A 183 -18.16 -15.81 1.10
CA LEU A 183 -16.99 -16.45 1.73
C LEU A 183 -17.42 -17.43 2.82
N GLU A 184 -18.31 -17.02 3.72
CA GLU A 184 -18.77 -17.87 4.80
C GLU A 184 -19.58 -19.07 4.29
N ARG A 185 -20.42 -18.87 3.27
CA ARG A 185 -21.14 -19.94 2.59
C ARG A 185 -20.18 -20.93 1.94
N ALA A 186 -19.16 -20.46 1.23
CA ALA A 186 -18.16 -21.32 0.59
C ALA A 186 -17.37 -22.13 1.63
N ILE A 187 -16.94 -21.50 2.74
CA ILE A 187 -16.27 -22.18 3.86
C ILE A 187 -17.17 -23.29 4.43
N ARG A 188 -18.43 -22.99 4.73
CA ARG A 188 -19.37 -23.97 5.27
C ARG A 188 -19.63 -25.12 4.31
N ASN A 189 -19.75 -24.85 3.01
CA ASN A 189 -20.04 -25.85 1.99
C ASN A 189 -18.85 -26.77 1.71
N ILE A 190 -17.64 -26.21 1.59
CA ILE A 190 -16.44 -26.95 1.18
C ILE A 190 -15.75 -27.60 2.38
N ALA A 191 -15.48 -26.83 3.43
CA ALA A 191 -14.78 -27.35 4.61
C ALA A 191 -15.71 -28.15 5.52
N ASN A 192 -17.04 -28.05 5.33
CA ASN A 192 -18.06 -28.68 6.16
C ASN A 192 -17.88 -28.39 7.66
N VAL A 193 -17.63 -27.11 7.96
CA VAL A 193 -17.45 -26.59 9.33
C VAL A 193 -18.58 -25.65 9.69
N HIS A 194 -18.99 -25.70 10.96
CA HIS A 194 -20.07 -24.86 11.49
C HIS A 194 -19.67 -24.08 12.75
N SER A 195 -18.46 -24.30 13.28
CA SER A 195 -17.98 -23.55 14.42
C SER A 195 -17.47 -22.18 13.98
N GLU A 196 -17.82 -21.12 14.73
CA GLU A 196 -17.36 -19.76 14.43
C GLU A 196 -15.84 -19.66 14.44
N LYS A 197 -15.17 -20.41 15.33
CA LYS A 197 -13.71 -20.44 15.38
C LYS A 197 -13.12 -21.00 14.09
N SER A 198 -13.57 -22.17 13.64
CA SER A 198 -13.06 -22.75 12.39
C SER A 198 -13.38 -21.89 11.18
N ILE A 199 -14.58 -21.29 11.12
CA ILE A 199 -14.93 -20.37 10.03
C ILE A 199 -13.98 -19.16 10.01
N ARG A 200 -13.64 -18.61 11.18
CA ARG A 200 -12.67 -17.51 11.30
C ARG A 200 -11.28 -17.90 10.82
N ASP A 201 -10.80 -19.09 11.20
CA ASP A 201 -9.49 -19.59 10.79
C ASP A 201 -9.42 -19.71 9.26
N TYR A 202 -10.37 -20.43 8.63
CA TYR A 202 -10.46 -20.52 7.16
C TYR A 202 -10.63 -19.16 6.47
N ARG A 203 -11.40 -18.24 7.06
CA ARG A 203 -11.59 -16.89 6.53
C ARG A 203 -10.25 -16.16 6.43
N GLN A 204 -9.44 -16.20 7.48
CA GLN A 204 -8.12 -15.56 7.50
C GLN A 204 -7.21 -16.14 6.42
N ASP A 205 -7.14 -17.47 6.31
CA ASP A 205 -6.27 -18.15 5.34
C ASP A 205 -6.69 -17.87 3.88
N VAL A 206 -8.00 -17.78 3.62
CA VAL A 206 -8.53 -17.45 2.29
C VAL A 206 -8.25 -15.99 1.91
N ILE A 207 -8.45 -15.05 2.85
CA ILE A 207 -8.16 -13.62 2.63
C ILE A 207 -6.67 -13.41 2.35
N GLU A 208 -5.80 -14.01 3.16
CA GLU A 208 -4.35 -13.93 2.98
C GLU A 208 -3.91 -14.56 1.65
N ARG A 209 -4.49 -15.70 1.28
CA ARG A 209 -4.14 -16.39 0.02
C ARG A 209 -4.59 -15.66 -1.23
N LEU A 210 -5.79 -15.06 -1.21
CA LEU A 210 -6.31 -14.26 -2.33
C LEU A 210 -5.74 -12.85 -2.39
N ASP A 211 -4.99 -12.43 -1.36
CA ASP A 211 -4.47 -11.08 -1.13
C ASP A 211 -5.54 -9.99 -1.32
N VAL A 212 -6.75 -10.25 -0.82
CA VAL A 212 -7.87 -9.30 -0.93
C VAL A 212 -7.94 -8.36 0.26
N GLU A 213 -8.59 -7.21 0.02
CA GLU A 213 -8.83 -6.21 1.04
C GLU A 213 -10.33 -5.86 1.11
N PRO A 214 -10.84 -5.49 2.30
CA PRO A 214 -12.17 -4.95 2.42
C PRO A 214 -12.31 -3.66 1.62
N HIS A 215 -13.41 -3.52 0.90
CA HIS A 215 -13.71 -2.39 0.05
C HIS A 215 -13.85 -1.11 0.90
N PRO A 216 -13.16 0.00 0.58
CA PRO A 216 -13.08 1.18 1.45
C PRO A 216 -14.43 1.77 1.86
N ASN A 217 -15.42 1.72 0.95
CA ASN A 217 -16.76 2.28 1.19
C ASN A 217 -17.84 1.22 1.49
N VAL A 218 -17.52 -0.07 1.39
CA VAL A 218 -18.50 -1.17 1.48
C VAL A 218 -17.86 -2.30 2.28
N PRO A 219 -17.89 -2.23 3.63
CA PRO A 219 -17.03 -3.07 4.48
C PRO A 219 -17.19 -4.58 4.30
N HIS A 220 -18.35 -5.05 3.85
CA HIS A 220 -18.67 -6.46 3.64
C HIS A 220 -18.26 -7.01 2.26
N LEU A 221 -17.68 -6.17 1.40
CA LEU A 221 -17.22 -6.56 0.05
C LEU A 221 -15.69 -6.64 0.05
N TRP A 222 -15.16 -7.75 -0.46
CA TRP A 222 -13.73 -7.97 -0.64
C TRP A 222 -13.34 -7.70 -2.09
N VAL A 223 -12.24 -6.98 -2.29
CA VAL A 223 -11.71 -6.58 -3.60
C VAL A 223 -10.20 -6.73 -3.64
N GLN A 224 -9.64 -6.82 -4.85
CA GLN A 224 -8.18 -6.81 -5.04
C GLN A 224 -7.55 -5.47 -4.59
N PRO A 225 -6.29 -5.46 -4.12
CA PRO A 225 -5.63 -4.26 -3.59
C PRO A 225 -5.56 -3.11 -4.60
N GLU A 226 -5.39 -3.40 -5.89
CA GLU A 226 -5.34 -2.38 -6.95
C GLU A 226 -6.69 -1.71 -7.14
N LYS A 227 -7.79 -2.48 -7.01
CA LYS A 227 -9.14 -1.91 -7.05
C LYS A 227 -9.40 -1.05 -5.82
N ALA A 228 -8.99 -1.49 -4.63
CA ALA A 228 -9.06 -0.69 -3.41
C ALA A 228 -8.25 0.62 -3.54
N GLU A 229 -7.07 0.57 -4.16
CA GLU A 229 -6.25 1.75 -4.43
C GLU A 229 -6.89 2.70 -5.44
N ARG A 230 -7.49 2.19 -6.52
CA ARG A 230 -8.22 3.04 -7.48
C ARG A 230 -9.40 3.78 -6.85
N LEU A 231 -10.03 3.19 -5.84
CA LEU A 231 -11.15 3.80 -5.12
C LEU A 231 -10.69 4.86 -4.12
N CYS A 232 -9.50 4.69 -3.54
CA CYS A 232 -8.88 5.62 -2.59
C CYS A 232 -7.42 5.88 -2.98
N PRO A 233 -7.17 6.59 -4.10
CA PRO A 233 -5.82 6.79 -4.62
C PRO A 233 -4.98 7.57 -3.61
N GLY A 234 -3.74 7.14 -3.39
CA GLY A 234 -2.81 7.78 -2.47
C GLY A 234 -3.07 7.51 -0.98
N VAL A 235 -4.14 6.80 -0.60
CA VAL A 235 -4.40 6.40 0.79
C VAL A 235 -3.70 5.07 1.08
N PRO A 236 -2.79 5.01 2.08
CA PRO A 236 -2.13 3.76 2.46
C PRO A 236 -3.12 2.65 2.82
N LYS A 237 -2.71 1.41 2.56
CA LYS A 237 -3.46 0.17 2.85
C LYS A 237 -4.00 0.13 4.28
N GLU A 238 -3.17 0.49 5.25
CA GLU A 238 -3.57 0.50 6.65
C GLU A 238 -4.61 1.57 6.91
N CYS A 239 -4.61 2.70 6.20
CA CYS A 239 -5.55 3.82 6.38
C CYS A 239 -6.90 3.65 5.66
N ARG A 240 -7.01 2.73 4.70
CA ARG A 240 -8.27 2.46 3.98
C ARG A 240 -9.08 1.27 4.52
N ARG A 241 -8.43 0.30 5.18
CA ARG A 241 -9.09 -0.91 5.70
C ARG A 241 -9.93 -0.63 6.97
N PRO A 242 -11.07 -1.28 7.23
CA PRO A 242 -11.75 -1.20 8.54
C PRO A 242 -10.84 -1.65 9.69
N VAL A 243 -11.02 -1.06 10.89
CA VAL A 243 -10.12 -1.27 12.03
C VAL A 243 -10.16 -2.70 12.55
N GLU A 244 -11.32 -3.37 12.44
CA GLU A 244 -11.50 -4.78 12.78
C GLU A 244 -10.58 -5.74 12.01
N HIS A 245 -10.16 -5.37 10.78
CA HIS A 245 -9.27 -6.18 9.94
C HIS A 245 -7.78 -5.83 10.08
N LEU A 246 -7.44 -4.86 10.92
CA LEU A 246 -6.06 -4.45 11.14
C LEU A 246 -5.42 -5.26 12.29
N SER A 247 -4.22 -5.77 12.05
CA SER A 247 -3.38 -6.33 13.11
C SER A 247 -2.96 -5.22 14.10
N SER A 248 -2.38 -5.61 15.25
CA SER A 248 -1.85 -4.62 16.20
C SER A 248 -0.78 -3.72 15.55
N ASP A 249 0.07 -4.31 14.72
CA ASP A 249 1.16 -3.60 14.05
C ASP A 249 0.62 -2.69 12.94
N ASP A 250 -0.38 -3.14 12.18
CA ASP A 250 -1.05 -2.29 11.18
C ASP A 250 -1.79 -1.13 11.83
N ARG A 251 -2.37 -1.32 13.03
CA ARG A 251 -2.98 -0.22 13.80
C ARG A 251 -1.94 0.79 14.26
N VAL A 252 -0.75 0.33 14.66
CA VAL A 252 0.38 1.19 14.99
C VAL A 252 0.87 1.94 13.75
N ARG A 253 0.99 1.27 12.60
CA ARG A 253 1.37 1.90 11.33
C ARG A 253 0.33 2.93 10.87
N ARG A 254 -0.97 2.60 10.87
CA ARG A 254 -2.08 3.54 10.63
C ARG A 254 -1.96 4.78 11.53
N LEU A 255 -1.69 4.59 12.82
CA LEU A 255 -1.53 5.68 13.77
C LEU A 255 -0.36 6.60 13.37
N LYS A 256 0.80 6.03 13.04
CA LYS A 256 1.98 6.78 12.59
C LYS A 256 1.71 7.54 11.30
N LEU A 257 1.08 6.91 10.31
CA LEU A 257 0.73 7.53 9.03
C LEU A 257 -0.26 8.69 9.19
N ALA A 258 -1.34 8.49 9.96
CA ALA A 258 -2.33 9.53 10.21
C ALA A 258 -1.75 10.74 10.97
N ALA A 259 -1.01 10.48 12.06
CA ALA A 259 -0.39 11.54 12.84
C ALA A 259 0.74 12.22 12.05
N GLY A 260 1.55 11.45 11.33
CA GLY A 260 2.58 11.94 10.41
C GLY A 260 2.01 12.88 9.35
N ARG A 261 0.95 12.47 8.65
CA ARG A 261 0.30 13.31 7.62
C ARG A 261 -0.17 14.65 8.19
N ARG A 262 -0.79 14.64 9.38
CA ARG A 262 -1.20 15.87 10.06
C ARG A 262 0.01 16.74 10.43
N ALA A 263 1.13 16.15 10.85
CA ALA A 263 2.37 16.89 11.07
C ALA A 263 2.99 17.43 9.79
N ALA A 264 2.86 16.73 8.67
CA ALA A 264 3.40 17.15 7.38
C ALA A 264 2.62 18.32 6.78
N SER A 265 1.42 18.56 7.31
CA SER A 265 0.56 19.69 6.98
C SER A 265 0.83 20.94 7.84
N THR A 266 1.73 20.86 8.85
CA THR A 266 2.13 22.01 9.66
C THR A 266 3.52 22.52 9.26
N ASP A 267 3.72 23.84 9.27
CA ASP A 267 5.02 24.46 8.93
C ASP A 267 6.15 23.99 9.86
N ALA A 268 5.80 23.64 11.11
CA ALA A 268 6.76 23.15 12.10
C ALA A 268 7.17 21.68 11.87
N GLY A 269 6.39 20.90 11.12
CA GLY A 269 6.57 19.46 11.00
C GLY A 269 6.33 18.71 12.32
N LYS A 270 5.57 19.32 13.24
CA LYS A 270 5.33 18.82 14.60
C LYS A 270 3.86 18.93 14.97
N ILE A 271 3.35 17.93 15.69
CA ILE A 271 1.99 17.95 16.26
C ILE A 271 1.94 17.25 17.61
N ARG A 272 0.85 17.53 18.33
CA ARG A 272 0.36 16.79 19.48
C ARG A 272 -1.07 16.33 19.19
N VAL A 273 -1.35 15.04 19.34
CA VAL A 273 -2.68 14.45 19.13
C VAL A 273 -3.11 13.68 20.37
N THR A 274 -4.30 13.96 20.87
CA THR A 274 -4.79 13.32 22.10
C THR A 274 -5.28 11.90 21.84
N ALA A 275 -5.27 11.06 22.88
CA ALA A 275 -5.83 9.70 22.83
C ALA A 275 -7.32 9.70 22.46
N THR A 276 -8.05 10.77 22.79
CA THR A 276 -9.45 10.95 22.40
C THR A 276 -9.58 11.18 20.89
N GLU A 277 -8.81 12.12 20.33
CA GLU A 277 -8.78 12.38 18.88
C GLU A 277 -8.36 11.13 18.10
N ILE A 278 -7.33 10.40 18.56
CA ILE A 278 -6.90 9.17 17.89
C ILE A 278 -8.01 8.13 17.88
N ARG A 279 -8.65 7.91 19.03
CA ARG A 279 -9.73 6.91 19.13
C ARG A 279 -10.90 7.26 18.21
N GLU A 280 -11.25 8.53 18.13
CA GLU A 280 -12.39 9.01 17.34
C GLU A 280 -12.10 9.11 15.84
N GLN A 281 -10.96 9.70 15.47
CA GLN A 281 -10.66 10.09 14.09
C GLN A 281 -9.71 9.14 13.35
N VAL A 282 -9.04 8.22 14.06
CA VAL A 282 -8.14 7.21 13.44
C VAL A 282 -8.75 5.81 13.53
N PHE A 283 -9.51 5.54 14.60
CA PHE A 283 -10.07 4.22 14.87
C PHE A 283 -11.60 4.18 14.98
N ASP A 284 -12.31 5.26 14.63
CA ASP A 284 -13.78 5.33 14.58
C ASP A 284 -14.49 4.83 15.85
N ASN A 285 -13.86 5.01 17.01
CA ASN A 285 -14.27 4.47 18.32
C ASN A 285 -14.31 2.94 18.45
N GLU A 286 -13.78 2.18 17.49
CA GLU A 286 -13.71 0.71 17.55
C GLU A 286 -12.67 0.19 18.57
N THR A 287 -11.69 1.03 18.94
CA THR A 287 -10.70 0.68 19.97
C THR A 287 -11.09 1.19 21.35
N SER A 288 -10.82 0.38 22.38
CA SER A 288 -11.00 0.80 23.77
C SER A 288 -9.97 1.87 24.16
N ARG A 289 -10.30 2.75 25.12
CA ARG A 289 -9.35 3.76 25.64
C ARG A 289 -8.02 3.17 26.13
N LYS A 290 -8.07 1.95 26.70
CA LYS A 290 -6.87 1.25 27.17
C LYS A 290 -6.01 0.81 25.97
N THR A 291 -6.65 0.18 24.98
CA THR A 291 -6.00 -0.29 23.74
C THR A 291 -5.39 0.88 22.98
N THR A 292 -6.10 2.00 22.83
CA THR A 292 -5.56 3.19 22.14
C THR A 292 -4.27 3.70 22.80
N ARG A 293 -4.22 3.76 24.14
CA ARG A 293 -3.00 4.17 24.86
C ARG A 293 -1.85 3.18 24.69
N GLU A 294 -2.16 1.89 24.62
CA GLU A 294 -1.16 0.85 24.38
C GLU A 294 -0.58 0.94 22.98
N LEU A 295 -1.42 1.17 21.96
CA LEU A 295 -0.99 1.42 20.59
C LEU A 295 -0.12 2.69 20.48
N MET A 296 -0.50 3.78 21.16
CA MET A 296 0.31 5.01 21.22
C MET A 296 1.68 4.77 21.86
N ARG A 297 1.72 4.01 22.96
CA ARG A 297 2.97 3.63 23.61
C ARG A 297 3.84 2.78 22.69
N SER A 298 3.25 1.77 22.05
CA SER A 298 3.94 0.91 21.09
C SER A 298 4.52 1.73 19.92
N ALA A 299 3.75 2.68 19.37
CA ALA A 299 4.22 3.58 18.33
C ALA A 299 5.44 4.40 18.76
N SER A 300 5.46 4.92 20.00
CA SER A 300 6.59 5.68 20.54
C SER A 300 7.83 4.83 20.84
N GLN A 301 7.65 3.57 21.18
CA GLN A 301 8.76 2.66 21.49
C GLN A 301 9.45 2.15 20.22
N THR A 302 8.73 2.12 19.10
CA THR A 302 9.17 1.50 17.85
C THR A 302 9.68 2.50 16.83
N THR A 303 9.50 3.81 17.03
CA THR A 303 9.85 4.82 16.00
C THR A 303 10.44 6.07 16.63
N THR A 304 11.65 6.40 16.19
CA THR A 304 12.33 7.62 16.61
C THR A 304 11.62 8.84 16.01
N GLY A 305 11.36 9.85 16.83
CA GLY A 305 10.56 11.03 16.43
C GLY A 305 9.06 10.92 16.76
N VAL A 306 8.60 9.80 17.32
CA VAL A 306 7.25 9.64 17.89
C VAL A 306 7.35 9.55 19.41
N GLY A 307 6.78 10.52 20.13
CA GLY A 307 6.74 10.56 21.60
C GLY A 307 5.36 10.20 22.15
N PHE A 308 5.32 9.62 23.36
CA PHE A 308 4.08 9.37 24.09
C PHE A 308 4.11 10.05 25.46
N ASP A 309 3.18 10.98 25.66
CA ASP A 309 2.94 11.65 26.93
C ASP A 309 1.74 10.98 27.61
N GLY A 310 2.05 10.06 28.53
CA GLY A 310 1.05 9.28 29.27
C GLY A 310 0.62 9.89 30.60
N GLU A 311 1.34 10.92 31.08
CA GLU A 311 1.10 11.56 32.39
C GLU A 311 0.03 12.65 32.29
N THR A 312 -0.13 13.25 31.12
CA THR A 312 -1.18 14.22 30.83
C THR A 312 -2.57 13.58 30.69
N SER A 313 -3.61 14.36 31.00
CA SER A 313 -5.00 13.97 30.80
C SER A 313 -5.70 15.00 29.90
N PRO A 314 -6.04 14.66 28.63
CA PRO A 314 -5.85 13.36 27.99
C PRO A 314 -4.39 13.09 27.60
N ALA A 315 -3.98 11.82 27.69
CA ALA A 315 -2.68 11.36 27.19
C ALA A 315 -2.54 11.71 25.70
N ALA A 316 -1.33 12.01 25.25
CA ALA A 316 -1.10 12.49 23.89
C ALA A 316 0.08 11.80 23.20
N LEU A 317 -0.03 11.70 21.87
CA LEU A 317 1.04 11.29 20.97
C LEU A 317 1.66 12.56 20.37
N GLN A 318 2.97 12.64 20.38
CA GLN A 318 3.73 13.72 19.75
C GLN A 318 4.46 13.16 18.54
N VAL A 319 4.43 13.87 17.42
CA VAL A 319 5.17 13.48 16.21
C VAL A 319 6.06 14.64 15.79
N ASN A 320 7.31 14.35 15.47
CA ASN A 320 8.28 15.29 14.91
C ASN A 320 8.86 14.71 13.62
N LEU A 321 8.34 15.18 12.49
CA LEU A 321 8.71 14.66 11.18
C LEU A 321 10.14 14.93 10.77
N ARG A 322 10.78 15.97 11.31
CA ARG A 322 12.20 16.23 10.98
C ARG A 322 13.09 15.11 11.52
N VAL A 323 12.83 14.71 12.76
CA VAL A 323 13.55 13.59 13.40
C VAL A 323 13.20 12.27 12.70
N LEU A 324 11.93 12.10 12.32
CA LEU A 324 11.46 10.91 11.60
C LEU A 324 12.16 10.79 10.24
N GLY A 325 12.26 11.88 9.46
CA GLY A 325 12.96 11.88 8.18
C GLY A 325 14.47 11.62 8.25
N GLU A 326 15.10 11.84 9.41
CA GLU A 326 16.52 11.52 9.64
C GLU A 326 16.75 10.06 10.06
N THR A 327 15.73 9.39 10.61
CA THR A 327 15.90 8.09 11.28
C THR A 327 15.10 6.95 10.67
N GLU A 328 13.97 7.27 10.03
CA GLU A 328 12.95 6.35 9.53
C GLU A 328 12.49 6.84 8.14
N PHE A 329 13.42 6.89 7.19
CA PHE A 329 13.22 7.50 5.88
C PHE A 329 12.03 6.92 5.11
N ASP A 330 11.84 5.60 5.13
CA ASP A 330 10.74 4.93 4.41
C ASP A 330 9.37 5.35 4.96
N LEU A 331 9.23 5.41 6.29
CA LEU A 331 7.99 5.88 6.92
C LEU A 331 7.77 7.37 6.67
N TRP A 332 8.84 8.18 6.61
CA TRP A 332 8.74 9.59 6.25
C TRP A 332 8.24 9.75 4.82
N ASP A 333 8.79 9.00 3.87
CA ASP A 333 8.39 9.03 2.46
C ASP A 333 6.93 8.63 2.31
N ASP A 334 6.50 7.52 2.95
CA ASP A 334 5.09 7.09 2.99
C ASP A 334 4.15 8.18 3.53
N ILE A 335 4.60 8.95 4.55
CA ILE A 335 3.82 10.04 5.14
C ILE A 335 3.69 11.21 4.16
N ILE A 336 4.77 11.57 3.46
CA ILE A 336 4.78 12.65 2.48
C ILE A 336 3.92 12.27 1.27
N ASP A 337 4.08 11.05 0.76
CA ASP A 337 3.25 10.50 -0.31
C ASP A 337 1.77 10.49 0.10
N TYR A 338 1.45 10.04 1.31
CA TYR A 338 0.08 10.07 1.82
C TYR A 338 -0.47 11.50 1.91
N ARG A 339 0.33 12.49 2.33
CA ARG A 339 -0.09 13.90 2.36
C ARG A 339 -0.35 14.43 0.95
N ASP A 340 0.58 14.23 0.03
CA ASP A 340 0.58 14.90 -1.28
C ASP A 340 -0.43 14.29 -2.26
N ASN A 341 -0.77 13.01 -2.06
CA ASN A 341 -1.70 12.30 -2.94
C ASN A 341 -3.15 12.28 -2.40
N THR A 342 -3.46 12.91 -1.25
CA THR A 342 -4.80 12.84 -0.66
C THR A 342 -5.30 14.19 -0.10
N ASP A 343 -6.43 14.68 -0.62
CA ASP A 343 -7.11 15.88 -0.09
C ASP A 343 -7.89 15.59 1.21
N SER A 344 -8.24 14.31 1.45
CA SER A 344 -8.93 13.82 2.64
C SER A 344 -8.13 12.70 3.30
N GLY A 345 -8.08 12.69 4.63
CA GLY A 345 -7.38 11.66 5.39
C GLY A 345 -7.71 11.73 6.87
N LEU A 346 -7.38 10.67 7.61
CA LEU A 346 -7.58 10.63 9.05
C LEU A 346 -6.87 11.84 9.71
N LEU A 347 -7.51 12.46 10.70
CA LEU A 347 -7.07 13.68 11.38
C LEU A 347 -7.06 14.97 10.50
N SER A 348 -8.10 15.20 9.69
CA SER A 348 -8.15 16.30 8.71
C SER A 348 -8.41 17.71 9.24
N SER A 349 -8.74 17.93 10.52
CA SER A 349 -8.93 19.28 11.04
C SER A 349 -8.71 19.41 12.54
N SER A 350 -7.76 20.26 12.93
CA SER A 350 -7.59 20.77 14.28
C SER A 350 -6.69 21.99 14.22
N ALA A 351 -6.90 22.97 15.10
CA ALA A 351 -6.13 24.22 15.13
C ALA A 351 -4.61 23.97 15.25
N PRO A 352 -3.77 24.86 14.68
CA PRO A 352 -2.33 24.73 14.77
C PRO A 352 -1.88 24.69 16.24
N THR A 353 -1.16 23.65 16.62
CA THR A 353 -0.49 23.51 17.91
C THR A 353 0.57 24.61 18.03
N THR A 354 0.51 25.45 19.06
CA THR A 354 1.48 26.54 19.27
C THR A 354 2.68 26.03 20.06
N MET A 355 3.80 26.77 20.03
CA MET A 355 5.03 26.44 20.78
C MET A 355 4.77 26.25 22.29
N ASP A 356 3.74 26.87 22.85
CA ASP A 356 3.39 26.78 24.28
C ASP A 356 2.97 25.36 24.70
N ASP A 357 2.38 24.58 23.79
CA ASP A 357 1.95 23.20 24.04
C ASP A 357 3.13 22.22 24.23
N PHE A 358 4.35 22.65 23.88
CA PHE A 358 5.58 21.84 23.96
C PHE A 358 6.46 22.18 25.18
N VAL A 359 6.26 23.32 25.85
CA VAL A 359 7.21 23.85 26.84
C VAL A 359 6.74 23.64 28.29
N SER A 360 5.49 23.25 28.54
CA SER A 360 5.03 23.03 29.92
C SER A 360 5.50 21.68 30.49
N SER A 361 6.68 21.69 31.09
CA SER A 361 7.05 20.78 32.19
C SER A 361 6.77 21.42 33.56
N PRO A 362 6.57 20.62 34.62
CA PRO A 362 5.80 21.01 35.79
C PRO A 362 6.69 21.59 36.88
N ASP A 363 6.95 22.90 36.86
CA ASP A 363 7.69 23.55 37.96
C ASP A 363 7.30 25.02 38.14
N GLU A 364 6.01 25.37 38.06
CA GLU A 364 5.51 26.63 38.66
C GLU A 364 4.17 26.42 39.37
N ALA A 365 4.21 25.55 40.38
CA ALA A 365 3.27 25.58 41.48
C ALA A 365 3.97 26.14 42.72
N SER A 366 4.20 27.46 42.78
CA SER A 366 4.22 28.21 44.05
C SER A 366 4.44 29.72 43.84
N SER A 367 3.82 30.50 44.72
CA SER A 367 4.22 31.85 45.14
C SER A 367 3.76 33.05 44.27
N GLY A 368 2.55 33.53 44.57
CA GLY A 368 2.10 34.87 44.21
C GLY A 368 0.90 35.35 45.02
N GLY A 369 0.98 35.25 46.35
CA GLY A 369 -0.05 35.77 47.25
C GLY A 369 0.00 37.29 47.42
N GLN A 370 -1.14 37.94 47.15
CA GLN A 370 -1.77 39.08 47.86
C GLN A 370 -1.14 40.50 47.77
N PRO A 371 -1.87 41.61 48.10
CA PRO A 371 -3.32 41.78 48.40
C PRO A 371 -4.04 43.03 47.81
N ALA A 372 -5.38 42.99 47.90
CA ALA A 372 -6.37 44.01 48.31
C ALA A 372 -6.66 45.33 47.55
N ALA A 373 -7.98 45.64 47.60
CA ALA A 373 -8.72 46.91 47.45
C ALA A 373 -9.23 47.20 46.02
N SER A 374 -10.46 47.63 45.77
CA SER A 374 -11.61 48.00 46.61
C SER A 374 -12.80 48.28 45.68
N ASP A 375 -14.00 48.15 46.25
CA ASP A 375 -15.21 48.94 45.99
C ASP A 375 -16.23 48.49 44.92
N GLY A 376 -17.43 48.13 45.41
CA GLY A 376 -18.65 48.78 44.90
C GLY A 376 -19.78 47.87 44.41
N GLY A 377 -20.76 47.59 45.28
CA GLY A 377 -22.18 47.73 44.88
C GLY A 377 -23.08 46.49 44.81
N GLU A 378 -23.60 46.11 45.99
CA GLU A 378 -24.97 45.72 46.40
C GLU A 378 -26.11 45.29 45.43
N ASP A 379 -27.02 44.53 46.07
CA ASP A 379 -28.42 44.15 45.78
C ASP A 379 -28.67 43.01 44.76
N GLY A 380 -29.39 41.91 45.02
CA GLY A 380 -30.29 41.46 46.10
C GLY A 380 -30.98 40.16 45.60
N PRO A 381 -31.72 39.39 46.43
CA PRO A 381 -31.99 37.97 46.19
C PRO A 381 -33.33 37.69 45.49
N TRP A 382 -33.32 36.76 44.53
CA TRP A 382 -34.44 35.90 44.13
C TRP A 382 -33.92 34.53 43.72
#